data_AF-A0A9Q9HAE7-F1
#
_entry.id   AF-A0A9Q9HAE7-F1
#
_cell.length_a   1.000
_cell.length_b   1.000
_cell.length_c   1.000
_cell.angle_alpha   90.00
_cell.angle_beta   90.00
_cell.angle_gamma   90.00
#
_symmetry.space_group_name_H-M   'P 1'
#
loop_
_entity.id
_entity.type
_entity.pdbx_description
1 polymer ?
#
loop_
_entity_poly.entity_id
_entity_poly.type
_entity_poly.pdbx_seq_one_letter_code
_entity_poly.pdbx_strand_id
1 'polypeptide(L)'
;MSEDQLPPKMQRFLKDIDTGRAYSAPALQKKRANVSSALRCLAETAQMKRLPVALCAETADAVIERLQTANWSPSAVASFKTMLRHYAYETDEGVDWALSSGATDRRPVELVLRAPHWAPYRAILPMVIESGISAREIRLADRWLRHCNQVTHLSVDHAMTFRADPGHFRGLAQFMTSIDPGNPDTRILQAAQRKRRSTAKGVTKKPAYGELPEPFLSQMKMISRKPKELGGYSTARIKSMGCAIRRLIRSAKQRGLKPELTMETATTFAEDLLSGGLKTISAAGYCEFLGYFAKRAGYPAEIGEELLETHWSLKAEARTDLKRKEIKLANVPIDLVDLAKTASEILEQAPLQEDIRNRRRDYTLAGAIALLCKLQIRAKDLREGKIGKEFSRDSESWSVDLKTSKTGTYITGRLADCLTPFLDAVLLMDTDPAYLWKIYDQRVGTALFANPARDWKCYEREWLRRNMTERTGHSAHIVRTLIYDYVTLDAELDAKVAQALVGHAHATSKLFYEANADRYRRMEALKGLATIEKSLPG
;
A
#
# COMPACT_ATOMS: atom_id res chain seq x y z
N MET A 1 33.18 4.66 -49.29
CA MET A 1 32.18 3.85 -50.01
C MET A 1 31.25 4.77 -50.80
N SER A 2 30.80 4.40 -52.01
CA SER A 2 29.76 5.13 -52.78
C SER A 2 28.34 4.68 -52.40
N GLU A 3 27.28 5.37 -52.84
CA GLU A 3 25.90 4.96 -52.56
C GLU A 3 25.55 3.62 -53.24
N ASP A 4 26.05 3.37 -54.45
CA ASP A 4 25.80 2.12 -55.20
C ASP A 4 26.43 0.88 -54.55
N GLN A 5 27.35 1.08 -53.60
CA GLN A 5 27.98 0.02 -52.81
C GLN A 5 27.22 -0.28 -51.51
N LEU A 6 26.19 0.50 -51.16
CA LEU A 6 25.36 0.23 -49.98
C LEU A 6 24.52 -1.04 -50.18
N PRO A 7 24.11 -1.73 -49.10
CA PRO A 7 23.12 -2.80 -49.19
C PRO A 7 21.82 -2.34 -49.89
N PRO A 8 21.14 -3.21 -50.66
CA PRO A 8 19.93 -2.84 -51.42
C PRO A 8 18.83 -2.16 -50.59
N LYS A 9 18.69 -2.53 -49.31
CA LYS A 9 17.71 -1.93 -48.38
C LYS A 9 18.03 -0.47 -48.06
N MET A 10 19.32 -0.15 -47.85
CA MET A 10 19.78 1.23 -47.64
C MET A 10 19.62 2.07 -48.90
N GLN A 11 19.95 1.52 -50.07
CA GLN A 11 19.74 2.20 -51.35
C GLN A 11 18.25 2.50 -51.59
N ARG A 12 17.37 1.52 -51.32
CA ARG A 12 15.92 1.70 -51.42
C ARG A 12 15.43 2.80 -50.50
N PHE A 13 15.86 2.82 -49.24
CA PHE A 13 15.50 3.88 -48.30
C PHE A 13 15.91 5.28 -48.79
N LEU A 14 17.12 5.41 -49.33
CA LEU A 14 17.59 6.67 -49.91
C LEU A 14 16.71 7.11 -51.10
N LYS A 15 16.35 6.18 -51.99
CA LYS A 15 15.40 6.42 -53.09
C LYS A 15 14.00 6.79 -52.59
N ASP A 16 13.54 6.19 -51.50
CA ASP A 16 12.25 6.51 -50.90
C ASP A 16 12.24 7.92 -50.29
N ILE A 17 13.38 8.40 -49.75
CA ILE A 17 13.53 9.82 -49.37
C ILE A 17 13.43 10.73 -50.60
N ASP A 18 14.16 10.40 -51.68
CA ASP A 18 14.23 11.23 -52.89
C ASP A 18 12.87 11.33 -53.59
N THR A 19 12.10 10.24 -53.60
CA THR A 19 10.76 10.18 -54.22
C THR A 19 9.63 10.64 -53.30
N GLY A 20 9.92 11.05 -52.06
CA GLY A 20 8.90 11.50 -51.11
C GLY A 20 8.09 10.37 -50.46
N ARG A 21 8.48 9.11 -50.68
CA ARG A 21 7.78 7.92 -50.17
C ARG A 21 8.12 7.60 -48.71
N ALA A 22 9.26 8.08 -48.21
CA ALA A 22 9.65 7.86 -46.83
C ALA A 22 8.73 8.62 -45.85
N TYR A 23 8.40 8.03 -44.70
CA TYR A 23 7.47 8.63 -43.72
C TYR A 23 7.87 10.02 -43.23
N SER A 24 9.17 10.32 -43.19
CA SER A 24 9.71 11.62 -42.81
C SER A 24 10.38 12.36 -43.97
N ALA A 25 9.95 12.10 -45.21
CA ALA A 25 10.62 12.60 -46.41
C ALA A 25 10.90 14.12 -46.40
N PRO A 26 9.98 15.03 -46.04
CA PRO A 26 10.28 16.47 -46.05
C PRO A 26 11.43 16.88 -45.13
N ALA A 27 11.58 16.20 -43.98
CA ALA A 27 12.68 16.47 -43.05
C ALA A 27 13.98 15.78 -43.47
N LEU A 28 13.89 14.58 -44.07
CA LEU A 28 15.03 13.79 -44.52
C LEU A 28 15.62 14.33 -45.82
N GLN A 29 14.81 14.85 -46.75
CA GLN A 29 15.27 15.50 -47.98
C GLN A 29 16.18 16.69 -47.68
N LYS A 30 15.81 17.53 -46.69
CA LYS A 30 16.66 18.63 -46.19
C LYS A 30 18.00 18.16 -45.62
N LYS A 31 18.13 16.87 -45.29
CA LYS A 31 19.32 16.25 -44.68
C LYS A 31 19.84 15.07 -45.51
N ARG A 32 19.47 14.97 -46.79
CA ARG A 32 19.68 13.77 -47.63
C ARG A 32 21.15 13.34 -47.70
N ALA A 33 22.06 14.31 -47.85
CA ALA A 33 23.50 14.06 -47.86
C ALA A 33 24.01 13.50 -46.51
N ASN A 34 23.50 14.02 -45.39
CA ASN A 34 23.87 13.55 -44.06
C ASN A 34 23.34 12.13 -43.80
N VAL A 35 22.12 11.83 -44.27
CA VAL A 35 21.54 10.49 -44.16
C VAL A 35 22.37 9.47 -44.95
N SER A 36 22.73 9.79 -46.19
CA SER A 36 23.66 8.98 -46.99
C SER A 36 24.99 8.78 -46.30
N SER A 37 25.60 9.85 -45.78
CA SER A 37 26.86 9.76 -45.04
C SER A 37 26.73 8.85 -43.81
N ALA A 38 25.59 8.88 -43.12
CA ALA A 38 25.35 8.03 -41.95
C ALA A 38 25.27 6.55 -42.31
N LEU A 39 24.55 6.21 -43.38
CA LEU A 39 24.43 4.82 -43.85
C LEU A 39 25.75 4.28 -44.39
N ARG A 40 26.52 5.10 -45.10
CA ARG A 40 27.86 4.74 -45.56
C ARG A 40 28.81 4.49 -44.39
N CYS A 41 28.81 5.39 -43.39
CA CYS A 41 29.62 5.23 -42.19
C CYS A 41 29.23 3.97 -41.39
N LEU A 42 27.93 3.66 -41.28
CA LEU A 42 27.44 2.42 -40.68
C LEU A 42 27.98 1.19 -41.41
N ALA A 43 27.82 1.12 -42.73
CA ALA A 43 28.23 -0.02 -43.54
C ALA A 43 29.75 -0.22 -43.59
N GLU A 44 30.53 0.86 -43.70
CA GLU A 44 32.00 0.80 -43.62
C GLU A 44 32.46 0.31 -42.25
N THR A 45 31.81 0.77 -41.17
CA THR A 45 32.14 0.32 -39.81
C THR A 45 31.81 -1.16 -39.62
N ALA A 46 30.67 -1.61 -40.15
CA ALA A 46 30.30 -3.01 -40.14
C ALA A 46 31.36 -3.88 -40.83
N GLN A 47 31.78 -3.50 -42.04
CA GLN A 47 32.81 -4.20 -42.79
C GLN A 47 34.15 -4.23 -42.05
N MET A 48 34.61 -3.09 -41.55
CA MET A 48 35.87 -2.95 -40.80
C MET A 48 35.90 -3.83 -39.54
N LYS A 49 34.77 -3.95 -38.85
CA LYS A 49 34.61 -4.75 -37.63
C LYS A 49 34.14 -6.18 -37.89
N ARG A 50 33.97 -6.58 -39.16
CA ARG A 50 33.43 -7.89 -39.57
C ARG A 50 32.05 -8.20 -38.97
N LEU A 51 31.21 -7.18 -38.82
CA LEU A 51 29.82 -7.26 -38.37
C LEU A 51 28.87 -7.35 -39.58
N PRO A 52 27.61 -7.79 -39.40
CA PRO A 52 26.60 -7.72 -40.45
C PRO A 52 26.45 -6.30 -40.98
N VAL A 53 26.43 -6.13 -42.31
CA VAL A 53 26.23 -4.84 -42.99
C VAL A 53 24.73 -4.48 -42.97
N ALA A 54 24.19 -4.38 -41.76
CA ALA A 54 22.81 -4.08 -41.43
C ALA A 54 22.79 -3.28 -40.13
N LEU A 55 21.71 -2.53 -39.88
CA LEU A 55 21.50 -1.87 -38.61
C LEU A 55 21.04 -2.88 -37.55
N CYS A 56 21.93 -3.21 -36.61
CA CYS A 56 21.62 -3.91 -35.37
C CYS A 56 22.31 -3.21 -34.18
N ALA A 57 22.10 -3.69 -32.96
CA ALA A 57 22.67 -3.06 -31.76
C ALA A 57 24.21 -3.02 -31.82
N GLU A 58 24.83 -4.13 -32.21
CA GLU A 58 26.28 -4.30 -32.30
C GLU A 58 26.90 -3.33 -33.31
N THR A 59 26.33 -3.27 -34.52
CA THR A 59 26.83 -2.37 -35.57
C THR A 59 26.60 -0.90 -35.21
N ALA A 60 25.48 -0.60 -34.55
CA ALA A 60 25.19 0.75 -34.09
C ALA A 60 26.14 1.21 -32.98
N ASP A 61 26.44 0.36 -32.02
CA ASP A 61 27.39 0.67 -30.94
C ASP A 61 28.81 0.82 -31.48
N ALA A 62 29.22 -0.04 -32.42
CA ALA A 62 30.52 0.07 -33.09
C ALA A 62 30.67 1.38 -33.87
N VAL A 63 29.63 1.85 -34.56
CA VAL A 63 29.70 3.15 -35.26
C VAL A 63 29.70 4.32 -34.27
N ILE A 64 28.96 4.24 -33.17
CA ILE A 64 28.99 5.27 -32.12
C ILE A 64 30.38 5.38 -31.50
N GLU A 65 30.98 4.24 -31.12
CA GLU A 65 32.34 4.17 -30.59
C GLU A 65 33.33 4.77 -31.58
N ARG A 66 33.24 4.42 -32.87
CA ARG A 66 34.10 4.97 -33.92
C ARG A 66 33.98 6.50 -34.01
N LEU A 67 32.76 7.04 -33.97
CA LEU A 67 32.54 8.50 -34.03
C LEU A 67 33.09 9.20 -32.78
N GLN A 68 32.94 8.59 -31.60
CA GLN A 68 33.47 9.11 -30.34
C GLN A 68 35.00 9.11 -30.34
N THR A 69 35.64 8.03 -30.80
CA THR A 69 37.10 7.93 -30.96
C THR A 69 37.63 8.94 -31.97
N ALA A 70 36.83 9.28 -32.99
CA ALA A 70 37.13 10.36 -33.93
C ALA A 70 36.83 11.77 -33.39
N ASN A 71 36.59 11.91 -32.08
CA ASN A 71 36.32 13.18 -31.38
C ASN A 71 35.11 13.96 -31.94
N TRP A 72 34.09 13.28 -32.45
CA TRP A 72 32.84 13.95 -32.82
C TRP A 72 32.16 14.52 -31.57
N SER A 73 31.59 15.72 -31.71
CA SER A 73 30.86 16.34 -30.60
C SER A 73 29.63 15.51 -30.20
N PRO A 74 29.20 15.55 -28.92
CA PRO A 74 28.01 14.84 -28.47
C PRO A 74 26.74 15.18 -29.28
N SER A 75 26.61 16.42 -29.75
CA SER A 75 25.48 16.87 -30.58
C SER A 75 25.53 16.29 -32.00
N ALA A 76 26.73 16.14 -32.58
CA ALA A 76 26.92 15.49 -33.88
C ALA A 76 26.60 14.00 -33.80
N VAL A 77 27.08 13.31 -32.76
CA VAL A 77 26.75 11.90 -32.51
C VAL A 77 25.24 11.71 -32.28
N ALA A 78 24.58 12.61 -31.55
CA ALA A 78 23.13 12.56 -31.35
C ALA A 78 22.35 12.76 -32.66
N SER A 79 22.82 13.68 -33.52
CA SER A 79 22.25 13.89 -34.85
C SER A 79 22.44 12.67 -35.75
N PHE A 80 23.61 12.02 -35.68
CA PHE A 80 23.91 10.78 -36.37
C PHE A 80 22.98 9.64 -35.96
N LYS A 81 22.84 9.40 -34.64
CA LYS A 81 21.88 8.42 -34.10
C LYS A 81 20.47 8.69 -34.61
N THR A 82 20.07 9.96 -34.69
CA THR A 82 18.73 10.34 -35.19
C THR A 82 18.51 9.90 -36.63
N MET A 83 19.51 10.02 -37.52
CA MET A 83 19.40 9.59 -38.91
C MET A 83 19.28 8.07 -39.02
N LEU A 84 20.07 7.32 -38.25
CA LEU A 84 19.97 5.86 -38.19
C LEU A 84 18.61 5.38 -37.64
N ARG A 85 18.03 6.09 -36.67
CA ARG A 85 16.67 5.78 -36.20
C ARG A 85 15.61 5.98 -37.27
N HIS A 86 15.71 7.02 -38.11
CA HIS A 86 14.79 7.19 -39.23
C HIS A 86 14.90 6.03 -40.22
N TYR A 87 16.13 5.59 -40.55
CA TYR A 87 16.34 4.39 -41.36
C TYR A 87 15.71 3.15 -40.72
N ALA A 88 15.92 2.94 -39.42
CA ALA A 88 15.36 1.81 -38.70
C ALA A 88 13.83 1.78 -38.77
N TYR A 89 13.19 2.92 -38.52
CA TYR A 89 11.73 3.01 -38.51
C TYR A 89 11.09 2.83 -39.89
N GLU A 90 11.79 3.21 -40.96
CA GLU A 90 11.28 3.05 -42.32
C GLU A 90 11.45 1.61 -42.84
N THR A 91 12.56 0.97 -42.47
CA THR A 91 12.97 -0.31 -43.06
C THR A 91 12.73 -1.51 -42.15
N ASP A 92 12.27 -1.27 -40.92
CA ASP A 92 12.15 -2.26 -39.83
C ASP A 92 13.50 -2.88 -39.41
N GLU A 93 14.63 -2.35 -39.89
CA GLU A 93 15.97 -2.84 -39.57
C GLU A 93 16.53 -2.20 -38.29
N GLY A 94 16.81 -2.99 -37.26
CA GLY A 94 17.38 -2.46 -36.02
C GLY A 94 16.42 -1.59 -35.22
N VAL A 95 15.11 -1.81 -35.37
CA VAL A 95 14.07 -1.06 -34.65
C VAL A 95 14.25 -1.17 -33.13
N ASP A 96 14.61 -2.33 -32.59
CA ASP A 96 14.85 -2.50 -31.15
C ASP A 96 15.97 -1.58 -30.62
N TRP A 97 17.06 -1.46 -31.38
CA TRP A 97 18.13 -0.49 -31.08
C TRP A 97 17.60 0.95 -31.18
N ALA A 98 16.84 1.27 -32.21
CA ALA A 98 16.32 2.62 -32.40
C ALA A 98 15.38 3.04 -31.25
N LEU A 99 14.60 2.11 -30.73
CA LEU A 99 13.65 2.32 -29.62
C LEU A 99 14.33 2.41 -28.26
N SER A 100 15.36 1.60 -28.01
CA SER A 100 16.12 1.60 -26.76
C SER A 100 17.12 2.76 -26.67
N SER A 101 17.69 3.19 -27.79
CA SER A 101 18.75 4.21 -27.82
C SER A 101 18.24 5.66 -27.75
N GLY A 102 16.95 5.90 -27.96
CA GLY A 102 16.37 7.24 -28.12
C GLY A 102 15.56 7.71 -26.91
N ALA A 103 15.73 8.99 -26.52
CA ALA A 103 14.86 9.63 -25.53
C ALA A 103 13.44 9.90 -26.08
N THR A 104 13.33 10.12 -27.40
CA THR A 104 12.08 10.43 -28.10
C THR A 104 11.89 9.50 -29.28
N ASP A 105 10.78 8.76 -29.29
CA ASP A 105 10.30 8.04 -30.47
C ASP A 105 9.83 9.07 -31.52
N ARG A 106 10.13 8.82 -32.80
CA ARG A 106 9.79 9.71 -33.92
C ARG A 106 8.95 9.04 -35.00
N ARG A 107 8.54 7.79 -34.80
CA ARG A 107 7.67 7.08 -35.75
C ARG A 107 6.37 7.87 -35.99
N PRO A 108 5.81 7.84 -37.20
CA PRO A 108 4.45 8.31 -37.44
C PRO A 108 3.47 7.65 -36.47
N VAL A 109 2.43 8.38 -36.05
CA VAL A 109 1.45 7.87 -35.08
C VAL A 109 0.76 6.63 -35.64
N GLU A 110 0.50 6.61 -36.95
CA GLU A 110 -0.12 5.51 -37.67
C GLU A 110 0.72 4.24 -37.57
N LEU A 111 2.05 4.36 -37.67
CA LEU A 111 2.98 3.23 -37.53
C LEU A 111 3.06 2.76 -36.07
N VAL A 112 3.04 3.68 -35.11
CA VAL A 112 3.03 3.38 -33.67
C VAL A 112 1.80 2.54 -33.32
N LEU A 113 0.62 2.99 -33.74
CA LEU A 113 -0.66 2.38 -33.41
C LEU A 113 -0.92 1.03 -34.11
N ARG A 114 -0.16 0.71 -35.17
CA ARG A 114 -0.21 -0.61 -35.81
C ARG A 114 0.46 -1.72 -35.01
N ALA A 115 1.32 -1.37 -34.03
CA ALA A 115 2.08 -2.36 -33.29
C ALA A 115 1.17 -3.34 -32.51
N PRO A 116 1.57 -4.62 -32.34
CA PRO A 116 0.69 -5.66 -31.79
C PRO A 116 0.10 -5.35 -30.41
N HIS A 117 0.85 -4.68 -29.54
CA HIS A 117 0.41 -4.32 -28.19
C HIS A 117 -0.68 -3.24 -28.15
N TRP A 118 -0.96 -2.57 -29.28
CA TRP A 118 -2.12 -1.69 -29.42
C TRP A 118 -3.40 -2.42 -29.82
N ALA A 119 -3.33 -3.71 -30.17
CA ALA A 119 -4.50 -4.48 -30.60
C ALA A 119 -5.71 -4.38 -29.64
N PRO A 120 -5.56 -4.46 -28.30
CA PRO A 120 -6.68 -4.33 -27.37
C PRO A 120 -7.38 -2.97 -27.40
N TYR A 121 -6.69 -1.92 -27.88
CA TYR A 121 -7.17 -0.54 -27.86
C TYR A 121 -7.65 -0.07 -29.24
N ARG A 122 -7.55 -0.89 -30.30
CA ARG A 122 -7.83 -0.43 -31.68
C ARG A 122 -9.20 0.22 -31.86
N ALA A 123 -10.23 -0.29 -31.19
CA ALA A 123 -11.60 0.21 -31.29
C ALA A 123 -11.78 1.64 -30.77
N ILE A 124 -10.95 2.07 -29.81
CA ILE A 124 -11.08 3.37 -29.13
C ILE A 124 -10.08 4.41 -29.64
N LEU A 125 -9.05 3.99 -30.39
CA LEU A 125 -8.02 4.89 -30.92
C LEU A 125 -8.57 6.07 -31.73
N PRO A 126 -9.61 5.93 -32.58
CA PRO A 126 -10.17 7.07 -33.30
C PRO A 126 -10.65 8.19 -32.36
N MET A 127 -11.42 7.83 -31.33
CA MET A 127 -11.92 8.78 -30.33
C MET A 127 -10.79 9.46 -29.55
N VAL A 128 -9.75 8.70 -29.21
CA VAL A 128 -8.56 9.19 -28.50
C VAL A 128 -7.80 10.20 -29.37
N ILE A 129 -7.65 9.94 -30.66
CA ILE A 129 -6.99 10.88 -31.59
C ILE A 129 -7.85 12.15 -31.76
N GLU A 130 -9.16 12.01 -31.92
CA GLU A 130 -10.11 13.13 -32.04
C GLU A 130 -10.13 14.03 -30.80
N SER A 131 -9.86 13.48 -29.62
CA SER A 131 -9.78 14.24 -28.36
C SER A 131 -8.57 15.19 -28.26
N GLY A 132 -7.73 15.27 -29.29
CA GLY A 132 -6.60 16.19 -29.36
C GLY A 132 -5.36 15.72 -28.60
N ILE A 133 -5.24 14.43 -28.31
CA ILE A 133 -4.05 13.88 -27.66
C ILE A 133 -2.83 14.04 -28.56
N SER A 134 -1.73 14.52 -27.98
CA SER A 134 -0.53 14.82 -28.76
C SER A 134 0.15 13.55 -29.26
N ALA A 135 0.77 13.62 -30.45
CA ALA A 135 1.61 12.54 -30.98
C ALA A 135 2.73 12.13 -30.01
N ARG A 136 3.20 13.06 -29.16
CA ARG A 136 4.20 12.80 -28.12
C ARG A 136 3.66 11.86 -27.04
N GLU A 137 2.42 12.04 -26.60
CA GLU A 137 1.79 11.20 -25.59
C GLU A 137 1.50 9.80 -26.11
N ILE A 138 1.01 9.67 -27.35
CA ILE A 138 0.80 8.36 -27.99
C ILE A 138 2.11 7.57 -28.06
N ARG A 139 3.19 8.23 -28.47
CA ARG A 139 4.53 7.62 -28.51
C ARG A 139 5.08 7.25 -27.14
N LEU A 140 4.79 8.06 -26.12
CA LEU A 140 5.16 7.76 -24.74
C LEU A 140 4.39 6.53 -24.22
N ALA A 141 3.10 6.45 -24.51
CA ALA A 141 2.26 5.30 -24.17
C ALA A 141 2.71 4.03 -24.88
N ASP A 142 3.09 4.12 -26.15
CA ASP A 142 3.64 3.00 -26.88
C ASP A 142 4.95 2.48 -26.26
N ARG A 143 5.87 3.38 -25.86
CA ARG A 143 7.08 3.01 -25.12
C ARG A 143 6.74 2.33 -23.80
N TRP A 144 5.71 2.80 -23.11
CA TRP A 144 5.24 2.20 -21.87
C TRP A 144 4.66 0.81 -22.07
N LEU A 145 3.78 0.62 -23.06
CA LEU A 145 3.18 -0.69 -23.37
C LEU A 145 4.25 -1.73 -23.72
N ARG A 146 5.27 -1.35 -24.50
CA ARG A 146 6.44 -2.22 -24.75
C ARG A 146 7.22 -2.53 -23.49
N HIS A 147 7.45 -1.54 -22.63
CA HIS A 147 8.12 -1.72 -21.34
C HIS A 147 7.36 -2.71 -20.44
N CYS A 148 6.03 -2.69 -20.51
CA CYS A 148 5.18 -3.62 -19.77
C CYS A 148 5.28 -5.05 -20.33
N ASN A 149 5.31 -5.20 -21.65
CA ASN A 149 5.43 -6.51 -22.30
C ASN A 149 6.77 -7.23 -22.06
N GLN A 150 7.76 -6.58 -21.45
CA GLN A 150 9.01 -7.20 -21.05
C GLN A 150 8.88 -8.08 -19.80
N VAL A 151 7.77 -7.98 -19.07
CA VAL A 151 7.54 -8.72 -17.83
C VAL A 151 6.15 -9.33 -17.81
N THR A 152 6.04 -10.52 -17.24
CA THR A 152 4.73 -11.16 -17.00
C THR A 152 3.92 -10.40 -15.94
N HIS A 153 4.61 -9.83 -14.94
CA HIS A 153 3.99 -9.10 -13.84
C HIS A 153 4.59 -7.70 -13.72
N LEU A 154 3.77 -6.69 -14.00
CA LEU A 154 4.16 -5.30 -13.87
C LEU A 154 4.18 -4.88 -12.39
N SER A 155 5.35 -4.52 -11.88
CA SER A 155 5.53 -4.03 -10.51
C SER A 155 5.90 -2.55 -10.49
N VAL A 156 5.75 -1.91 -9.32
CA VAL A 156 6.21 -0.52 -9.15
C VAL A 156 7.72 -0.39 -9.33
N ASP A 157 8.50 -1.39 -8.91
CA ASP A 157 9.94 -1.37 -9.10
C ASP A 157 10.33 -1.50 -10.58
N HIS A 158 9.61 -2.31 -11.36
CA HIS A 158 9.79 -2.34 -12.82
C HIS A 158 9.36 -1.02 -13.48
N ALA A 159 8.25 -0.43 -13.05
CA ALA A 159 7.83 0.88 -13.53
C ALA A 159 8.87 1.98 -13.23
N MET A 160 9.61 1.84 -12.12
CA MET A 160 10.66 2.79 -11.75
C MET A 160 11.87 2.73 -12.70
N THR A 161 12.11 1.61 -13.40
CA THR A 161 13.18 1.49 -14.41
C THR A 161 12.81 2.16 -15.74
N PHE A 162 11.52 2.47 -15.95
CA PHE A 162 11.06 3.17 -17.15
C PHE A 162 11.68 4.57 -17.24
N ARG A 163 12.49 4.77 -18.28
CA ARG A 163 13.23 6.01 -18.54
C ARG A 163 12.33 7.06 -19.19
N ALA A 164 11.59 7.79 -18.35
CA ALA A 164 10.83 8.97 -18.71
C ALA A 164 10.99 10.06 -17.64
N ASP A 165 10.92 11.34 -18.04
CA ASP A 165 11.01 12.45 -17.09
C ASP A 165 9.88 12.36 -16.05
N PRO A 166 10.08 12.83 -14.80
CA PRO A 166 9.08 12.73 -13.74
C PRO A 166 7.71 13.35 -14.06
N GLY A 167 7.66 14.37 -14.92
CA GLY A 167 6.41 14.98 -15.39
C GLY A 167 5.59 14.06 -16.31
N HIS A 168 6.26 13.14 -17.02
CA HIS A 168 5.64 12.25 -18.00
C HIS A 168 4.83 11.12 -17.37
N PHE A 169 5.12 10.69 -16.13
CA PHE A 169 4.31 9.67 -15.45
C PHE A 169 2.86 10.14 -15.22
N ARG A 170 2.65 11.44 -15.01
CA ARG A 170 1.29 11.99 -14.84
C ARG A 170 0.51 11.94 -16.15
N GLY A 171 1.09 12.49 -17.22
CA GLY A 171 0.46 12.51 -18.54
C GLY A 171 0.21 11.09 -19.06
N LEU A 172 1.17 10.19 -18.86
CA LEU A 172 1.03 8.78 -19.21
C LEU A 172 -0.09 8.09 -18.42
N ALA A 173 -0.18 8.31 -17.09
CA ALA A 173 -1.28 7.76 -16.31
C ALA A 173 -2.65 8.31 -16.75
N GLN A 174 -2.73 9.60 -17.10
CA GLN A 174 -3.95 10.21 -17.63
C GLN A 174 -4.34 9.60 -18.98
N PHE A 175 -3.39 9.44 -19.89
CA PHE A 175 -3.60 8.78 -21.18
C PHE A 175 -4.04 7.32 -21.03
N MET A 176 -3.36 6.55 -20.16
CA MET A 176 -3.75 5.15 -19.90
C MET A 176 -5.17 5.08 -19.32
N THR A 177 -5.56 6.04 -18.48
CA THR A 177 -6.92 6.13 -17.94
C THR A 177 -7.95 6.49 -19.02
N SER A 178 -7.61 7.33 -20.00
CA SER A 178 -8.56 7.73 -21.04
C SER A 178 -8.83 6.61 -22.03
N ILE A 179 -7.84 5.77 -22.31
CA ILE A 179 -8.01 4.63 -23.20
C ILE A 179 -8.63 3.42 -22.48
N ASP A 180 -8.26 3.21 -21.21
CA ASP A 180 -8.78 2.08 -20.44
C ASP A 180 -8.84 2.51 -18.96
N PRO A 181 -9.98 3.04 -18.50
CA PRO A 181 -10.15 3.48 -17.11
C PRO A 181 -9.93 2.34 -16.10
N GLY A 182 -10.16 1.10 -16.52
CA GLY A 182 -9.97 -0.12 -15.74
C GLY A 182 -8.51 -0.59 -15.69
N ASN A 183 -7.62 -0.02 -16.50
CA ASN A 183 -6.28 -0.54 -16.70
C ASN A 183 -5.46 -0.55 -15.40
N PRO A 184 -4.86 -1.69 -15.01
CA PRO A 184 -4.02 -1.77 -13.82
C PRO A 184 -2.75 -0.91 -13.90
N ASP A 185 -2.23 -0.64 -15.10
CA ASP A 185 -0.99 0.11 -15.32
C ASP A 185 -1.08 1.54 -14.79
N THR A 186 -2.26 2.16 -14.93
CA THR A 186 -2.55 3.50 -14.40
C THR A 186 -2.19 3.60 -12.92
N ARG A 187 -2.52 2.55 -12.14
CA ARG A 187 -2.27 2.49 -10.69
C ARG A 187 -0.77 2.40 -10.40
N ILE A 188 -0.06 1.59 -11.18
CA ILE A 188 1.38 1.37 -11.07
C ILE A 188 2.16 2.64 -11.42
N LEU A 189 1.77 3.35 -12.48
CA LEU A 189 2.36 4.63 -12.90
C LEU A 189 2.21 5.70 -11.82
N GLN A 190 1.02 5.84 -11.23
CA GLN A 190 0.78 6.77 -10.13
C GLN A 190 1.60 6.43 -8.89
N ALA A 191 1.76 5.13 -8.58
CA ALA A 191 2.58 4.67 -7.47
C ALA A 191 4.07 4.94 -7.68
N ALA A 192 4.61 4.64 -8.86
CA ALA A 192 5.98 4.97 -9.25
C ALA A 192 6.26 6.48 -9.15
N GLN A 193 5.32 7.31 -9.60
CA GLN A 193 5.41 8.76 -9.47
C GLN A 193 5.54 9.22 -8.00
N ARG A 194 4.70 8.69 -7.11
CA ARG A 194 4.76 8.99 -5.66
C ARG A 194 6.08 8.53 -5.05
N LYS A 195 6.56 7.33 -5.42
CA LYS A 195 7.82 6.77 -4.92
C LYS A 195 9.00 7.67 -5.32
N ARG A 196 9.13 8.07 -6.60
CA ARG A 196 10.16 9.03 -7.07
C ARG A 196 10.14 10.33 -6.26
N ARG A 197 8.95 10.90 -6.03
CA ARG A 197 8.80 12.14 -5.23
C ARG A 197 9.22 11.95 -3.77
N SER A 198 8.92 10.82 -3.17
CA SER A 198 9.28 10.53 -1.77
C SER A 198 10.79 10.32 -1.59
N THR A 199 11.44 9.61 -2.51
CA THR A 199 12.89 9.42 -2.52
C THR A 199 13.62 10.74 -2.66
N ALA A 200 13.13 11.64 -3.52
CA ALA A 200 13.68 12.98 -3.68
C ALA A 200 13.58 13.85 -2.41
N LYS A 201 12.67 13.54 -1.47
CA LYS A 201 12.44 14.31 -0.24
C LYS A 201 13.23 13.83 0.98
N GLY A 202 14.01 12.75 0.89
CA GLY A 202 14.92 12.33 1.97
C GLY A 202 14.29 12.07 3.34
N VAL A 203 13.02 11.64 3.41
CA VAL A 203 12.28 11.52 4.69
C VAL A 203 12.86 10.39 5.55
N THR A 204 13.54 10.73 6.63
CA THR A 204 14.02 9.79 7.66
C THR A 204 12.93 9.58 8.73
N LYS A 205 12.66 8.31 9.08
CA LYS A 205 11.69 7.97 10.15
C LYS A 205 12.33 8.22 11.53
N LYS A 206 11.67 9.04 12.37
CA LYS A 206 12.09 9.24 13.78
C LYS A 206 12.00 7.92 14.59
N PRO A 207 12.91 7.70 15.55
CA PRO A 207 12.90 6.51 16.40
C PRO A 207 11.67 6.46 17.34
N ALA A 208 11.29 5.25 17.77
CA ALA A 208 10.06 5.02 18.54
C ALA A 208 10.01 5.74 19.91
N TYR A 209 11.16 5.98 20.54
CA TYR A 209 11.28 6.70 21.81
C TYR A 209 11.26 8.23 21.65
N GLY A 210 11.43 8.75 20.43
CA GLY A 210 11.44 10.19 20.15
C GLY A 210 12.71 10.90 20.63
N GLU A 211 12.57 12.20 20.91
CA GLU A 211 13.63 13.01 21.51
C GLU A 211 13.46 13.00 23.03
N LEU A 212 14.42 12.39 23.73
CA LEU A 212 14.49 12.33 25.20
C LEU A 212 15.83 12.96 25.63
N PRO A 213 15.92 13.60 26.81
CA PRO A 213 17.19 14.05 27.34
C PRO A 213 18.02 12.86 27.83
N GLU A 214 19.33 13.06 27.98
CA GLU A 214 20.17 12.12 28.74
C GLU A 214 19.84 12.19 30.25
N PRO A 215 19.97 11.08 31.01
CA PRO A 215 20.42 9.75 30.58
C PRO A 215 19.32 8.88 29.92
N PHE A 216 18.07 9.32 29.89
CA PHE A 216 16.95 8.51 29.40
C PHE A 216 17.10 8.07 27.94
N LEU A 217 17.72 8.91 27.09
CA LEU A 217 17.93 8.60 25.68
C LEU A 217 18.87 7.41 25.48
N SER A 218 20.04 7.40 26.12
CA SER A 218 20.99 6.30 26.04
C SER A 218 20.41 5.00 26.60
N GLN A 219 19.68 5.08 27.73
CA GLN A 219 18.98 3.93 28.32
C GLN A 219 17.89 3.38 27.40
N MET A 220 17.06 4.23 26.80
CA MET A 220 16.03 3.79 25.85
C MET A 220 16.64 3.21 24.57
N LYS A 221 17.77 3.73 24.10
CA LYS A 221 18.54 3.12 22.99
C LYS A 221 18.97 1.71 23.34
N MET A 222 19.56 1.50 24.52
CA MET A 222 19.98 0.18 25.00
C MET A 222 18.79 -0.79 25.07
N ILE A 223 17.68 -0.40 25.70
CA ILE A 223 16.48 -1.23 25.83
C ILE A 223 15.89 -1.57 24.44
N SER A 224 15.90 -0.62 23.51
CA SER A 224 15.32 -0.80 22.16
C SER A 224 16.13 -1.71 21.24
N ARG A 225 17.44 -1.90 21.51
CA ARG A 225 18.32 -2.74 20.68
C ARG A 225 18.14 -4.23 20.94
N LYS A 226 17.56 -4.61 22.09
CA LYS A 226 17.41 -6.02 22.46
C LYS A 226 16.34 -6.70 21.57
N PRO A 227 16.68 -7.77 20.82
CA PRO A 227 15.71 -8.51 20.01
C PRO A 227 14.59 -9.12 20.85
N LYS A 228 13.39 -9.27 20.27
CA LYS A 228 12.21 -9.78 20.98
C LYS A 228 12.40 -11.23 21.45
N GLU A 229 13.11 -12.03 20.65
CA GLU A 229 13.45 -13.42 20.87
C GLU A 229 14.31 -13.60 22.13
N LEU A 230 15.11 -12.60 22.48
CA LEU A 230 15.94 -12.56 23.68
C LEU A 230 15.24 -11.88 24.87
N GLY A 231 13.92 -11.63 24.77
CA GLY A 231 13.13 -10.94 25.78
C GLY A 231 13.11 -9.41 25.64
N GLY A 232 13.40 -8.89 24.44
CA GLY A 232 13.23 -7.48 24.09
C GLY A 232 11.76 -7.05 23.99
N TYR A 233 11.51 -5.74 24.10
CA TYR A 233 10.16 -5.18 24.04
C TYR A 233 9.72 -4.84 22.61
N SER A 234 8.40 -4.88 22.38
CA SER A 234 7.83 -4.41 21.11
C SER A 234 8.05 -2.90 20.93
N THR A 235 8.15 -2.45 19.68
CA THR A 235 8.27 -1.01 19.35
C THR A 235 7.15 -0.16 19.94
N ALA A 236 5.94 -0.71 20.03
CA ALA A 236 4.81 -0.05 20.69
C ALA A 236 5.04 0.14 22.19
N ARG A 237 5.61 -0.86 22.89
CA ARG A 237 5.94 -0.77 24.31
C ARG A 237 7.08 0.21 24.56
N ILE A 238 8.12 0.21 23.72
CA ILE A 238 9.20 1.21 23.74
C ILE A 238 8.64 2.63 23.58
N LYS A 239 7.70 2.84 22.64
CA LYS A 239 7.03 4.13 22.47
C LYS A 239 6.26 4.55 23.73
N SER A 240 5.52 3.62 24.35
CA SER A 240 4.79 3.90 25.59
C SER A 240 5.71 4.23 26.75
N MET A 241 6.85 3.54 26.89
CA MET A 241 7.90 3.87 27.87
C MET A 241 8.42 5.31 27.65
N GLY A 242 8.75 5.67 26.42
CA GLY A 242 9.16 7.06 26.11
C GLY A 242 8.08 8.09 26.44
N CYS A 243 6.80 7.77 26.27
CA CYS A 243 5.71 8.64 26.71
C CYS A 243 5.61 8.75 28.24
N ALA A 244 5.82 7.66 28.97
CA ALA A 244 5.84 7.66 30.44
C ALA A 244 7.00 8.53 30.97
N ILE A 245 8.20 8.39 30.41
CA ILE A 245 9.37 9.21 30.74
C ILE A 245 9.11 10.70 30.48
N ARG A 246 8.51 11.06 29.33
CA ARG A 246 8.16 12.47 29.07
C ARG A 246 7.17 13.05 30.07
N ARG A 247 6.23 12.22 30.56
CA ARG A 247 5.30 12.62 31.62
C ARG A 247 6.02 12.78 32.95
N LEU A 248 6.90 11.86 33.34
CA LEU A 248 7.77 11.99 34.51
C LEU A 248 8.57 13.31 34.47
N ILE A 249 9.23 13.60 33.35
CA ILE A 249 10.00 14.85 33.18
C ILE A 249 9.11 16.08 33.37
N ARG A 250 7.88 16.04 32.86
CA ARG A 250 6.92 17.14 33.04
C ARG A 250 6.53 17.30 34.51
N SER A 251 6.18 16.21 35.18
CA SER A 251 5.82 16.18 36.59
C SER A 251 6.95 16.71 37.47
N ALA A 252 8.18 16.23 37.25
CA ALA A 252 9.36 16.72 37.95
C ALA A 252 9.53 18.24 37.77
N LYS A 253 9.47 18.74 36.52
CA LYS A 253 9.60 20.18 36.24
C LYS A 253 8.50 21.02 36.91
N GLN A 254 7.26 20.54 36.93
CA GLN A 254 6.14 21.26 37.54
C GLN A 254 6.30 21.40 39.06
N ARG A 255 7.02 20.47 39.71
CA ARG A 255 7.32 20.53 41.15
C ARG A 255 8.72 21.07 41.46
N GLY A 256 9.42 21.65 40.49
CA GLY A 256 10.78 22.16 40.68
C GLY A 256 11.84 21.09 40.94
N LEU A 257 11.54 19.83 40.66
CA LEU A 257 12.47 18.70 40.81
C LEU A 257 13.35 18.54 39.58
N LYS A 258 14.54 17.98 39.78
CA LYS A 258 15.45 17.61 38.69
C LYS A 258 14.81 16.51 37.84
N PRO A 259 14.89 16.56 36.49
CA PRO A 259 14.25 15.59 35.61
C PRO A 259 15.03 14.27 35.55
N GLU A 260 15.10 13.58 36.68
CA GLU A 260 15.73 12.28 36.88
C GLU A 260 14.69 11.29 37.40
N LEU A 261 14.97 9.99 37.30
CA LEU A 261 14.12 8.96 37.89
C LEU A 261 14.67 8.60 39.27
N THR A 262 14.08 9.22 40.28
CA THR A 262 14.30 8.99 41.72
C THR A 262 12.99 8.53 42.36
N MET A 263 13.02 8.11 43.63
CA MET A 263 11.78 7.77 44.34
C MET A 263 10.84 8.99 44.41
N GLU A 264 11.37 10.16 44.76
CA GLU A 264 10.61 11.41 44.86
C GLU A 264 9.92 11.80 43.54
N THR A 265 10.62 11.69 42.39
CA THR A 265 10.00 11.99 41.10
C THR A 265 9.02 10.91 40.65
N ALA A 266 9.22 9.65 41.04
CA ALA A 266 8.30 8.54 40.77
C ALA A 266 6.97 8.71 41.54
N THR A 267 7.03 9.05 42.83
CA THR A 267 5.84 9.35 43.66
C THR A 267 5.10 10.56 43.11
N THR A 268 5.82 11.66 42.85
CA THR A 268 5.28 12.87 42.22
C THR A 268 4.58 12.56 40.90
N PHE A 269 5.19 11.73 40.06
CA PHE A 269 4.60 11.30 38.80
C PHE A 269 3.31 10.51 38.99
N ALA A 270 3.25 9.58 39.95
CA ALA A 270 2.05 8.80 40.22
C ALA A 270 0.89 9.69 40.70
N GLU A 271 1.15 10.62 41.60
CA GLU A 271 0.15 11.61 42.07
C GLU A 271 -0.36 12.52 40.95
N ASP A 272 0.54 12.99 40.08
CA ASP A 272 0.20 13.82 38.93
C ASP A 272 -0.66 13.07 37.90
N LEU A 273 -0.47 11.75 37.75
CA LEU A 273 -1.32 10.94 36.89
C LEU A 273 -2.77 10.90 37.39
N LEU A 274 -2.98 10.88 38.71
CA LEU A 274 -4.30 10.82 39.32
C LEU A 274 -4.99 12.19 39.35
N SER A 275 -4.25 13.24 39.72
CA SER A 275 -4.78 14.61 39.74
C SER A 275 -5.06 15.17 38.33
N GLY A 276 -4.34 14.70 37.31
CA GLY A 276 -4.46 15.17 35.92
C GLY A 276 -5.70 14.70 35.15
N GLY A 277 -6.71 14.11 35.82
CA GLY A 277 -7.96 13.66 35.19
C GLY A 277 -7.79 12.50 34.19
N LEU A 278 -6.68 11.75 34.26
CA LEU A 278 -6.54 10.52 33.49
C LEU A 278 -7.47 9.46 34.05
N LYS A 279 -7.97 8.60 33.15
CA LYS A 279 -8.65 7.38 33.60
C LYS A 279 -7.69 6.51 34.42
N THR A 280 -8.18 5.95 35.52
CA THR A 280 -7.42 5.11 36.46
C THR A 280 -6.63 4.01 35.74
N ILE A 281 -7.25 3.32 34.77
CA ILE A 281 -6.55 2.28 33.97
C ILE A 281 -5.40 2.81 33.11
N SER A 282 -5.47 4.07 32.66
CA SER A 282 -4.41 4.70 31.89
C SER A 282 -3.25 5.12 32.79
N ALA A 283 -3.55 5.66 33.99
CA ALA A 283 -2.57 5.93 35.02
C ALA A 283 -1.82 4.64 35.40
N ALA A 284 -2.55 3.56 35.67
CA ALA A 284 -1.97 2.23 35.92
C ALA A 284 -1.01 1.81 34.79
N GLY A 285 -1.40 1.98 33.53
CA GLY A 285 -0.54 1.65 32.38
C GLY A 285 0.75 2.48 32.34
N TYR A 286 0.70 3.77 32.67
CA TYR A 286 1.89 4.61 32.73
C TYR A 286 2.85 4.20 33.85
N CYS A 287 2.34 3.87 35.03
CA CYS A 287 3.14 3.32 36.13
C CYS A 287 3.79 1.98 35.72
N GLU A 288 3.05 1.09 35.04
CA GLU A 288 3.60 -0.16 34.49
C GLU A 288 4.81 0.12 33.57
N PHE A 289 4.63 1.01 32.58
CA PHE A 289 5.68 1.29 31.60
C PHE A 289 6.92 1.92 32.24
N LEU A 290 6.74 2.82 33.21
CA LEU A 290 7.87 3.45 33.89
C LEU A 290 8.57 2.46 34.84
N GLY A 291 7.84 1.62 35.58
CA GLY A 291 8.41 0.59 36.44
C GLY A 291 9.25 -0.44 35.67
N TYR A 292 8.74 -0.92 34.52
CA TYR A 292 9.55 -1.80 33.65
C TYR A 292 10.73 -1.10 33.01
N PHE A 293 10.63 0.20 32.72
CA PHE A 293 11.77 0.98 32.27
C PHE A 293 12.84 1.05 33.38
N ALA A 294 12.46 1.42 34.61
CA ALA A 294 13.33 1.50 35.78
C ALA A 294 14.13 0.19 35.97
N LYS A 295 13.40 -0.94 36.02
CA LYS A 295 13.97 -2.28 36.16
C LYS A 295 14.96 -2.64 35.06
N ARG A 296 14.74 -2.20 33.81
CA ARG A 296 15.61 -2.52 32.67
C ARG A 296 16.77 -1.58 32.48
N ALA A 297 16.62 -0.33 32.89
CA ALA A 297 17.68 0.66 32.84
C ALA A 297 18.65 0.58 34.04
N GLY A 298 18.38 -0.32 35.00
CA GLY A 298 19.27 -0.58 36.13
C GLY A 298 19.12 0.40 37.29
N TYR A 299 17.94 1.02 37.43
CA TYR A 299 17.63 1.85 38.60
C TYR A 299 17.45 0.98 39.86
N PRO A 300 17.56 1.56 41.08
CA PRO A 300 17.27 0.86 42.33
C PRO A 300 15.93 0.11 42.28
N ALA A 301 15.91 -1.12 42.79
CA ALA A 301 14.77 -2.03 42.68
C ALA A 301 13.49 -1.44 43.28
N GLU A 302 13.62 -0.76 44.43
CA GLU A 302 12.56 -0.06 45.14
C GLU A 302 11.75 0.89 44.25
N ILE A 303 12.39 1.66 43.36
CA ILE A 303 11.67 2.60 42.46
C ILE A 303 10.79 1.83 41.48
N GLY A 304 11.32 0.73 40.93
CA GLY A 304 10.58 -0.11 39.99
C GLY A 304 9.43 -0.86 40.66
N GLU A 305 9.64 -1.32 41.89
CA GLU A 305 8.65 -2.04 42.69
C GLU A 305 7.50 -1.13 43.11
N GLU A 306 7.79 0.07 43.63
CA GLU A 306 6.79 1.08 44.02
C GLU A 306 5.86 1.45 42.84
N LEU A 307 6.44 1.68 41.65
CA LEU A 307 5.67 1.97 40.43
C LEU A 307 4.79 0.78 40.01
N LEU A 308 5.24 -0.45 40.21
CA LEU A 308 4.47 -1.65 39.88
C LEU A 308 3.39 -1.94 40.92
N GLU A 309 3.64 -1.69 42.20
CA GLU A 309 2.64 -1.77 43.27
C GLU A 309 1.52 -0.76 43.02
N THR A 310 1.87 0.50 42.75
CA THR A 310 0.94 1.54 42.33
C THR A 310 0.13 1.10 41.10
N HIS A 311 0.77 0.47 40.10
CA HIS A 311 0.05 -0.09 38.94
C HIS A 311 -1.02 -1.11 39.36
N TRP A 312 -0.69 -2.04 40.25
CA TRP A 312 -1.63 -3.10 40.67
C TRP A 312 -2.79 -2.55 41.48
N SER A 313 -2.53 -1.60 42.38
CA SER A 313 -3.57 -0.89 43.14
C SER A 313 -4.55 -0.17 42.21
N LEU A 314 -4.05 0.68 41.31
CA LEU A 314 -4.88 1.41 40.35
C LEU A 314 -5.63 0.48 39.38
N LYS A 315 -5.04 -0.65 39.02
CA LYS A 315 -5.69 -1.65 38.16
C LYS A 315 -6.81 -2.38 38.89
N ALA A 316 -6.68 -2.61 40.20
CA ALA A 316 -7.73 -3.19 41.03
C ALA A 316 -8.92 -2.22 41.15
N GLU A 317 -8.64 -0.95 41.43
CA GLU A 317 -9.65 0.12 41.47
C GLU A 317 -10.39 0.24 40.13
N ALA A 318 -9.65 0.30 39.01
CA ALA A 318 -10.21 0.41 37.67
C ALA A 318 -11.05 -0.80 37.21
N ARG A 319 -11.06 -1.93 37.93
CA ARG A 319 -11.97 -3.05 37.64
C ARG A 319 -13.42 -2.75 38.02
N THR A 320 -13.63 -1.82 38.94
CA THR A 320 -14.98 -1.40 39.34
C THR A 320 -15.63 -0.52 38.28
N ASP A 321 -14.83 0.17 37.48
CA ASP A 321 -15.28 1.00 36.37
C ASP A 321 -15.85 0.18 35.21
N LEU A 322 -17.00 0.63 34.70
CA LEU A 322 -17.54 0.14 33.45
C LEU A 322 -16.63 0.50 32.27
N LYS A 323 -16.41 -0.43 31.35
CA LYS A 323 -15.52 -0.18 30.22
C LYS A 323 -16.21 0.70 29.20
N ARG A 324 -15.44 1.62 28.60
CA ARG A 324 -15.92 2.52 27.54
C ARG A 324 -16.63 1.80 26.39
N LYS A 325 -16.19 0.58 26.03
CA LYS A 325 -16.80 -0.19 24.95
C LYS A 325 -18.20 -0.71 25.31
N GLU A 326 -18.45 -1.05 26.58
CA GLU A 326 -19.75 -1.53 27.05
C GLU A 326 -20.74 -0.37 27.14
N ILE A 327 -20.31 0.76 27.73
CA ILE A 327 -21.08 2.01 27.73
C ILE A 327 -21.45 2.40 26.29
N LYS A 328 -20.48 2.32 25.36
CA LYS A 328 -20.73 2.64 23.96
C LYS A 328 -21.71 1.69 23.30
N LEU A 329 -21.59 0.38 23.54
CA LEU A 329 -22.48 -0.63 22.97
C LEU A 329 -23.91 -0.46 23.47
N ALA A 330 -24.09 -0.01 24.70
CA ALA A 330 -25.42 0.23 25.21
C ALA A 330 -26.05 1.55 24.72
N ASN A 331 -25.23 2.59 24.53
CA ASN A 331 -25.71 3.85 23.94
C ASN A 331 -26.00 3.73 22.44
N VAL A 332 -25.30 2.83 21.75
CA VAL A 332 -25.50 2.54 20.32
C VAL A 332 -25.56 1.01 20.18
N PRO A 333 -26.72 0.39 20.47
CA PRO A 333 -26.90 -1.04 20.33
C PRO A 333 -26.64 -1.50 18.90
N ILE A 334 -25.91 -2.61 18.77
CA ILE A 334 -25.65 -3.27 17.49
C ILE A 334 -25.37 -4.75 17.76
N ASP A 335 -25.78 -5.64 16.86
CA ASP A 335 -25.43 -7.06 16.90
C ASP A 335 -24.62 -7.51 15.66
N LEU A 336 -24.38 -8.82 15.53
CA LEU A 336 -23.65 -9.39 14.38
C LEU A 336 -24.45 -9.32 13.08
N VAL A 337 -25.78 -9.39 13.16
CA VAL A 337 -26.69 -9.30 12.00
C VAL A 337 -26.68 -7.88 11.45
N ASP A 338 -26.76 -6.87 12.33
CA ASP A 338 -26.66 -5.46 11.96
C ASP A 338 -25.34 -5.14 11.26
N LEU A 339 -24.22 -5.68 11.76
CA LEU A 339 -22.92 -5.53 11.11
C LEU A 339 -22.88 -6.18 9.73
N ALA A 340 -23.46 -7.38 9.58
CA ALA A 340 -23.53 -8.06 8.28
C ALA A 340 -24.42 -7.29 7.29
N LYS A 341 -25.58 -6.78 7.73
CA LYS A 341 -26.46 -5.90 6.93
C LYS A 341 -25.72 -4.64 6.50
N THR A 342 -25.04 -3.97 7.43
CA THR A 342 -24.22 -2.79 7.14
C THR A 342 -23.17 -3.09 6.06
N ALA A 343 -22.52 -4.26 6.11
CA ALA A 343 -21.56 -4.65 5.07
C ALA A 343 -22.23 -4.80 3.70
N SER A 344 -23.39 -5.46 3.63
CA SER A 344 -24.17 -5.64 2.40
C SER A 344 -24.59 -4.31 1.79
N GLU A 345 -25.19 -3.43 2.61
CA GLU A 345 -25.62 -2.10 2.19
C GLU A 345 -24.45 -1.28 1.64
N ILE A 346 -23.29 -1.29 2.31
CA ILE A 346 -22.10 -0.58 1.81
C ILE A 346 -21.65 -1.16 0.47
N LEU A 347 -21.68 -2.48 0.29
CA LEU A 347 -21.29 -3.12 -0.97
C LEU A 347 -22.24 -2.76 -2.11
N GLU A 348 -23.55 -2.81 -1.87
CA GLU A 348 -24.60 -2.48 -2.83
C GLU A 348 -24.57 -1.00 -3.25
N GLN A 349 -24.25 -0.11 -2.32
CA GLN A 349 -24.19 1.34 -2.56
C GLN A 349 -22.85 1.80 -3.15
N ALA A 350 -21.79 0.99 -3.08
CA ALA A 350 -20.46 1.38 -3.56
C ALA A 350 -20.46 1.74 -5.07
N PRO A 351 -21.04 0.95 -6.00
CA PRO A 351 -21.08 1.30 -7.42
C PRO A 351 -21.73 2.66 -7.72
N LEU A 352 -22.66 3.09 -6.87
CA LEU A 352 -23.41 4.34 -7.02
C LEU A 352 -22.63 5.58 -6.56
N GLN A 353 -21.47 5.40 -5.93
CA GLN A 353 -20.61 6.51 -5.50
C GLN A 353 -19.95 7.20 -6.70
N GLU A 354 -20.17 8.49 -6.89
CA GLU A 354 -19.53 9.27 -7.97
C GLU A 354 -18.00 9.41 -7.77
N ASP A 355 -17.55 9.63 -6.53
CA ASP A 355 -16.12 9.69 -6.23
C ASP A 355 -15.53 8.28 -6.13
N ILE A 356 -14.64 7.96 -7.08
CA ILE A 356 -13.88 6.70 -7.13
C ILE A 356 -13.13 6.37 -5.83
N ARG A 357 -12.74 7.39 -5.04
CA ARG A 357 -12.09 7.20 -3.74
C ARG A 357 -13.07 6.69 -2.70
N ASN A 358 -14.28 7.24 -2.67
CA ASN A 358 -15.35 6.82 -1.77
C ASN A 358 -15.83 5.43 -2.16
N ARG A 359 -16.03 5.18 -3.46
CA ARG A 359 -16.35 3.85 -4.01
C ARG A 359 -15.38 2.77 -3.52
N ARG A 360 -14.07 2.99 -3.72
CA ARG A 360 -13.03 2.03 -3.29
C ARG A 360 -12.92 1.89 -1.78
N ARG A 361 -13.13 2.99 -1.04
CA ARG A 361 -13.22 2.95 0.43
C ARG A 361 -14.37 2.04 0.86
N ASP A 362 -15.52 2.17 0.21
CA ASP A 362 -16.74 1.43 0.55
C ASP A 362 -16.59 -0.06 0.22
N TYR A 363 -16.06 -0.44 -0.95
CA TYR A 363 -15.68 -1.85 -1.22
C TYR A 363 -14.74 -2.42 -0.16
N THR A 364 -13.69 -1.67 0.21
CA THR A 364 -12.75 -2.08 1.26
C THR A 364 -13.46 -2.28 2.59
N LEU A 365 -14.32 -1.34 2.97
CA LEU A 365 -14.99 -1.33 4.27
C LEU A 365 -16.02 -2.46 4.37
N ALA A 366 -16.82 -2.67 3.33
CA ALA A 366 -17.77 -3.77 3.24
C ALA A 366 -17.05 -5.12 3.44
N GLY A 367 -16.00 -5.38 2.67
CA GLY A 367 -15.24 -6.62 2.83
C GLY A 367 -14.54 -6.76 4.18
N ALA A 368 -14.08 -5.66 4.78
CA ALA A 368 -13.47 -5.69 6.11
C ALA A 368 -14.50 -6.05 7.19
N ILE A 369 -15.70 -5.47 7.14
CA ILE A 369 -16.78 -5.77 8.10
C ILE A 369 -17.28 -7.20 7.90
N ALA A 370 -17.56 -7.61 6.65
CA ALA A 370 -18.03 -8.95 6.33
C ALA A 370 -17.02 -10.03 6.79
N LEU A 371 -15.73 -9.85 6.46
CA LEU A 371 -14.70 -10.78 6.90
C LEU A 371 -14.58 -10.79 8.43
N LEU A 372 -14.62 -9.64 9.09
CA LEU A 372 -14.60 -9.60 10.55
C LEU A 372 -15.80 -10.30 11.18
N CYS A 373 -16.97 -10.36 10.55
CA CYS A 373 -18.13 -11.08 11.09
C CYS A 373 -17.93 -12.61 11.05
N LYS A 374 -17.19 -13.13 10.07
CA LYS A 374 -16.97 -14.57 9.89
C LYS A 374 -15.62 -15.06 10.39
N LEU A 375 -14.61 -14.20 10.40
CA LEU A 375 -13.23 -14.48 10.77
C LEU A 375 -12.72 -13.41 11.73
N GLN A 376 -12.60 -13.78 13.01
CA GLN A 376 -12.43 -12.84 14.12
C GLN A 376 -10.98 -12.41 14.36
N ILE A 377 -10.29 -12.08 13.28
CA ILE A 377 -8.90 -11.68 13.33
C ILE A 377 -8.76 -10.25 13.87
N ARG A 378 -7.59 -9.91 14.40
CA ARG A 378 -7.37 -8.54 14.89
C ARG A 378 -7.29 -7.61 13.69
N ALA A 379 -7.67 -6.35 13.88
CA ALA A 379 -7.50 -5.30 12.87
C ALA A 379 -6.06 -5.18 12.32
N LYS A 380 -5.04 -5.58 13.11
CA LYS A 380 -3.67 -5.68 12.61
C LYS A 380 -3.52 -6.79 11.57
N ASP A 381 -3.95 -8.01 11.92
CA ASP A 381 -3.87 -9.19 11.07
C ASP A 381 -4.68 -8.99 9.78
N LEU A 382 -5.89 -8.43 9.89
CA LEU A 382 -6.73 -8.06 8.75
C LEU A 382 -6.00 -7.11 7.77
N ARG A 383 -5.38 -6.04 8.28
CA ARG A 383 -4.69 -5.06 7.44
C ARG A 383 -3.42 -5.62 6.81
N GLU A 384 -2.71 -6.49 7.51
CA GLU A 384 -1.39 -6.97 7.10
C GLU A 384 -1.43 -8.26 6.28
N GLY A 385 -2.54 -9.01 6.31
CA GLY A 385 -2.68 -10.24 5.53
C GLY A 385 -2.67 -9.99 4.03
N LYS A 386 -1.90 -10.81 3.32
CA LYS A 386 -1.56 -10.63 1.91
C LYS A 386 -2.26 -11.63 1.01
N ILE A 387 -2.53 -11.19 -0.21
CA ILE A 387 -3.06 -12.01 -1.30
C ILE A 387 -2.00 -13.02 -1.74
N GLY A 388 -2.42 -14.25 -2.02
CA GLY A 388 -1.56 -15.38 -2.41
C GLY A 388 -0.67 -15.91 -1.29
N LYS A 389 -0.84 -15.42 -0.06
CA LYS A 389 -0.10 -15.89 1.11
C LYS A 389 -1.03 -16.16 2.28
N GLU A 390 -1.48 -15.12 2.99
CA GLU A 390 -2.41 -15.31 4.10
C GLU A 390 -3.86 -15.42 3.63
N PHE A 391 -4.19 -14.87 2.47
CA PHE A 391 -5.48 -15.02 1.80
C PHE A 391 -5.27 -15.42 0.35
N SER A 392 -5.92 -16.48 -0.09
CA SER A 392 -5.80 -16.98 -1.46
C SER A 392 -7.17 -17.10 -2.10
N ARG A 393 -7.24 -16.88 -3.41
CA ARG A 393 -8.46 -17.01 -4.22
C ARG A 393 -8.17 -18.02 -5.33
N ASP A 394 -9.01 -19.04 -5.45
CA ASP A 394 -9.04 -19.96 -6.59
C ASP A 394 -10.38 -19.87 -7.32
N SER A 395 -10.68 -20.77 -8.25
CA SER A 395 -11.92 -20.71 -9.04
C SER A 395 -13.21 -20.71 -8.21
N GLU A 396 -13.20 -21.34 -7.04
CA GLU A 396 -14.41 -21.56 -6.24
C GLU A 396 -14.61 -20.45 -5.22
N SER A 397 -13.62 -20.21 -4.37
CA SER A 397 -13.78 -19.30 -3.23
C SER A 397 -12.45 -18.80 -2.69
N TRP A 398 -12.53 -18.03 -1.60
CA TRP A 398 -11.36 -17.61 -0.86
C TRP A 398 -10.96 -18.63 0.20
N SER A 399 -9.67 -18.72 0.50
CA SER A 399 -9.10 -19.47 1.61
C SER A 399 -8.17 -18.59 2.44
N VAL A 400 -7.91 -19.03 3.67
CA VAL A 400 -7.01 -18.36 4.62
C VAL A 400 -5.91 -19.32 5.05
N ASP A 401 -4.69 -18.80 5.18
CA ASP A 401 -3.56 -19.43 5.86
C ASP A 401 -2.80 -18.37 6.67
N LEU A 402 -3.36 -18.02 7.82
CA LEU A 402 -2.96 -16.85 8.60
C LEU A 402 -2.38 -17.25 9.95
N LYS A 403 -1.14 -16.79 10.21
CA LYS A 403 -0.56 -16.79 11.56
C LYS A 403 -0.86 -15.47 12.28
N THR A 404 -1.67 -15.53 13.34
CA THR A 404 -2.09 -14.35 14.10
C THR A 404 -0.91 -13.65 14.78
N SER A 405 -0.82 -12.31 14.66
CA SER A 405 0.36 -11.55 15.10
C SER A 405 0.54 -11.43 16.62
N LYS A 406 -0.51 -11.64 17.42
CA LYS A 406 -0.43 -11.52 18.89
C LYS A 406 -0.07 -12.83 19.56
N THR A 407 -0.67 -13.94 19.15
CA THR A 407 -0.54 -15.25 19.82
C THR A 407 0.24 -16.26 18.97
N GLY A 408 0.42 -16.02 17.68
CA GLY A 408 1.07 -16.97 16.77
C GLY A 408 0.19 -18.16 16.37
N THR A 409 -1.09 -18.15 16.74
CA THR A 409 -2.09 -19.17 16.39
C THR A 409 -2.32 -19.16 14.88
N TYR A 410 -2.34 -20.34 14.27
CA TYR A 410 -2.68 -20.51 12.85
C TYR A 410 -4.18 -20.60 12.66
N ILE A 411 -4.66 -19.99 11.57
CA ILE A 411 -6.03 -20.11 11.09
C ILE A 411 -5.94 -20.49 9.63
N THR A 412 -6.39 -21.70 9.30
CA THR A 412 -6.29 -22.27 7.95
C THR A 412 -7.65 -22.78 7.47
N GLY A 413 -7.90 -22.74 6.16
CA GLY A 413 -9.06 -23.38 5.54
C GLY A 413 -9.82 -22.50 4.56
N ARG A 414 -10.89 -23.05 4.00
CA ARG A 414 -11.83 -22.33 3.14
C ARG A 414 -12.62 -21.29 3.92
N LEU A 415 -12.78 -20.10 3.34
CA LEU A 415 -13.68 -19.09 3.86
C LEU A 415 -15.10 -19.38 3.38
N ALA A 416 -16.10 -18.94 4.14
CA ALA A 416 -17.50 -19.14 3.79
C ALA A 416 -17.84 -18.45 2.46
N ASP A 417 -18.59 -19.13 1.58
CA ASP A 417 -18.87 -18.66 0.21
C ASP A 417 -19.54 -17.28 0.15
N CYS A 418 -20.36 -16.95 1.17
CA CYS A 418 -20.97 -15.63 1.31
C CYS A 418 -19.96 -14.47 1.42
N LEU A 419 -18.68 -14.74 1.71
CA LEU A 419 -17.61 -13.72 1.73
C LEU A 419 -17.05 -13.43 0.33
N THR A 420 -17.20 -14.34 -0.62
CA THR A 420 -16.57 -14.24 -1.95
C THR A 420 -16.94 -12.93 -2.67
N PRO A 421 -18.23 -12.51 -2.75
CA PRO A 421 -18.57 -11.26 -3.42
C PRO A 421 -17.91 -10.03 -2.78
N PHE A 422 -17.80 -10.03 -1.45
CA PHE A 422 -17.15 -8.94 -0.72
C PHE A 422 -15.64 -8.89 -0.98
N LEU A 423 -14.97 -10.04 -0.91
CA LEU A 423 -13.52 -10.12 -1.09
C LEU A 423 -13.11 -9.91 -2.55
N ASP A 424 -13.93 -10.36 -3.51
CA ASP A 424 -13.73 -10.08 -4.93
C ASP A 424 -13.90 -8.57 -5.21
N ALA A 425 -14.88 -7.90 -4.60
CA ALA A 425 -15.01 -6.45 -4.70
C ALA A 425 -13.80 -5.70 -4.11
N VAL A 426 -13.25 -6.18 -2.98
CA VAL A 426 -11.99 -5.69 -2.39
C VAL A 426 -10.80 -5.95 -3.30
N LEU A 427 -10.78 -7.06 -4.03
CA LEU A 427 -9.72 -7.40 -4.96
C LEU A 427 -9.74 -6.48 -6.18
N LEU A 428 -10.90 -6.38 -6.84
CA LEU A 428 -11.12 -5.69 -8.11
C LEU A 428 -11.08 -4.16 -7.96
N MET A 429 -11.61 -3.61 -6.86
CA MET A 429 -11.63 -2.16 -6.58
C MET A 429 -12.22 -1.35 -7.74
N ASP A 430 -13.43 -1.72 -8.15
CA ASP A 430 -14.19 -1.15 -9.29
C ASP A 430 -13.70 -1.54 -10.69
N THR A 431 -12.80 -2.52 -10.80
CA THR A 431 -12.43 -3.07 -12.10
C THR A 431 -13.39 -4.19 -12.50
N ASP A 432 -13.63 -4.32 -13.80
CA ASP A 432 -14.47 -5.37 -14.39
C ASP A 432 -14.04 -6.78 -13.90
N PRO A 433 -14.99 -7.62 -13.46
CA PRO A 433 -14.73 -9.01 -13.05
C PRO A 433 -13.99 -9.87 -14.07
N ALA A 434 -14.05 -9.56 -15.37
CA ALA A 434 -13.27 -10.24 -16.41
C ALA A 434 -11.76 -10.18 -16.16
N TYR A 435 -11.28 -9.20 -15.39
CA TYR A 435 -9.88 -9.05 -15.02
C TYR A 435 -9.52 -9.67 -13.66
N LEU A 436 -10.40 -10.45 -13.03
CA LEU A 436 -10.19 -10.99 -11.68
C LEU A 436 -8.83 -11.68 -11.55
N TRP A 437 -8.52 -12.62 -12.45
CA TRP A 437 -7.26 -13.39 -12.39
C TRP A 437 -6.04 -12.52 -12.65
N LYS A 438 -6.12 -11.63 -13.65
CA LYS A 438 -5.05 -10.67 -13.93
C LYS A 438 -4.76 -9.78 -12.71
N ILE A 439 -5.79 -9.29 -12.03
CA ILE A 439 -5.64 -8.45 -10.83
C ILE A 439 -5.14 -9.27 -9.65
N TYR A 440 -5.64 -10.49 -9.48
CA TYR A 440 -5.16 -11.41 -8.45
C TYR A 440 -3.65 -11.60 -8.57
N ASP A 441 -3.18 -12.00 -9.75
CA ASP A 441 -1.76 -12.25 -10.03
C ASP A 441 -0.91 -11.00 -9.79
N GLN A 442 -1.38 -9.83 -10.21
CA GLN A 442 -0.70 -8.55 -9.96
C GLN A 442 -0.64 -8.16 -8.49
N ARG A 443 -1.60 -8.63 -7.68
CA ARG A 443 -1.72 -8.29 -6.27
C ARG A 443 -1.14 -9.35 -5.33
N VAL A 444 -0.67 -10.49 -5.83
CA VAL A 444 0.04 -11.48 -5.02
C VAL A 444 1.17 -10.80 -4.22
N GLY A 445 1.22 -11.08 -2.93
CA GLY A 445 2.17 -10.50 -1.98
C GLY A 445 1.82 -9.09 -1.47
N THR A 446 0.77 -8.45 -2.01
CA THR A 446 0.22 -7.18 -1.50
C THR A 446 -0.86 -7.41 -0.46
N ALA A 447 -1.18 -6.40 0.36
CA ALA A 447 -2.23 -6.53 1.37
C ALA A 447 -3.62 -6.66 0.70
N LEU A 448 -4.46 -7.56 1.22
CA LEU A 448 -5.84 -7.76 0.73
C LEU A 448 -6.65 -6.47 0.87
N PHE A 449 -6.64 -5.89 2.08
CA PHE A 449 -7.26 -4.61 2.37
C PHE A 449 -6.26 -3.48 2.15
N ALA A 450 -6.16 -3.04 0.90
CA ALA A 450 -5.30 -1.94 0.50
C ALA A 450 -5.92 -1.11 -0.62
N ASN A 451 -5.36 0.07 -0.85
CA ASN A 451 -5.81 0.96 -1.92
C ASN A 451 -4.74 1.08 -3.01
N PRO A 452 -5.10 1.09 -4.29
CA PRO A 452 -4.15 1.38 -5.37
C PRO A 452 -3.53 2.78 -5.25
N ALA A 453 -4.27 3.77 -4.73
CA ALA A 453 -3.75 5.11 -4.44
C ALA A 453 -2.66 5.11 -3.36
N ARG A 454 -2.48 4.01 -2.64
CA ARG A 454 -1.44 3.81 -1.64
C ARG A 454 -0.46 2.71 -2.01
N ASP A 455 -0.34 2.40 -3.30
CA ASP A 455 0.63 1.41 -3.78
C ASP A 455 0.41 0.03 -3.13
N TRP A 456 -0.87 -0.32 -2.94
CA TRP A 456 -1.31 -1.56 -2.29
C TRP A 456 -0.71 -1.82 -0.90
N LYS A 457 -0.21 -0.77 -0.25
CA LYS A 457 0.21 -0.81 1.14
C LYS A 457 -1.03 -0.90 2.03
N CYS A 458 -0.88 -1.67 3.10
CA CYS A 458 -1.92 -1.80 4.11
C CYS A 458 -2.39 -0.43 4.61
N TYR A 459 -3.68 -0.33 4.93
CA TYR A 459 -4.23 0.90 5.48
C TYR A 459 -3.59 1.25 6.83
N GLU A 460 -3.61 2.53 7.19
CA GLU A 460 -3.13 2.98 8.51
C GLU A 460 -3.99 2.43 9.64
N ARG A 461 -3.43 2.42 10.86
CA ARG A 461 -4.08 1.81 12.03
C ARG A 461 -5.46 2.41 12.29
N GLU A 462 -5.59 3.72 12.15
CA GLU A 462 -6.83 4.44 12.43
C GLU A 462 -7.82 4.41 11.26
N TRP A 463 -7.44 3.92 10.06
CA TRP A 463 -8.32 3.92 8.90
C TRP A 463 -9.56 3.05 9.16
N LEU A 464 -9.38 1.77 9.50
CA LEU A 464 -10.50 0.86 9.72
C LEU A 464 -11.35 1.32 10.92
N ARG A 465 -10.69 1.77 11.99
CA ARG A 465 -11.39 2.26 13.19
C ARG A 465 -12.30 3.43 12.85
N ARG A 466 -11.80 4.45 12.12
CA ARG A 466 -12.56 5.64 11.75
C ARG A 466 -13.74 5.28 10.85
N ASN A 467 -13.48 4.61 9.73
CA ASN A 467 -14.52 4.28 8.75
C ASN A 467 -15.60 3.35 9.33
N MET A 468 -15.21 2.37 10.13
CA MET A 468 -16.19 1.50 10.79
C MET A 468 -16.96 2.26 11.87
N THR A 469 -16.31 3.11 12.67
CA THR A 469 -17.01 3.89 13.72
C THR A 469 -18.01 4.87 13.12
N GLU A 470 -17.70 5.46 11.97
CA GLU A 470 -18.59 6.36 11.24
C GLU A 470 -19.85 5.65 10.73
N ARG A 471 -19.72 4.39 10.29
CA ARG A 471 -20.85 3.60 9.76
C ARG A 471 -21.65 2.86 10.82
N THR A 472 -20.99 2.30 11.83
CA THR A 472 -21.62 1.37 12.80
C THR A 472 -21.68 1.95 14.21
N GLY A 473 -21.12 3.13 14.43
CA GLY A 473 -20.86 3.63 15.78
C GLY A 473 -19.73 2.88 16.49
N HIS A 474 -19.12 1.83 15.93
CA HIS A 474 -18.16 0.99 16.64
C HIS A 474 -16.88 0.68 15.86
N SER A 475 -15.82 0.31 16.59
CA SER A 475 -14.57 -0.14 15.97
C SER A 475 -14.53 -1.66 15.81
N ALA A 476 -13.68 -2.19 14.94
CA ALA A 476 -13.51 -3.62 14.66
C ALA A 476 -13.41 -4.54 15.89
N HIS A 477 -12.95 -4.04 17.04
CA HIS A 477 -12.88 -4.84 18.26
C HIS A 477 -14.25 -5.16 18.89
N ILE A 478 -15.33 -4.50 18.44
CA ILE A 478 -16.69 -4.77 18.92
C ILE A 478 -17.16 -6.17 18.51
N VAL A 479 -16.81 -6.62 17.30
CA VAL A 479 -17.28 -7.89 16.73
C VAL A 479 -16.90 -9.07 17.65
N ARG A 480 -15.67 -9.02 18.18
CA ARG A 480 -15.18 -10.00 19.15
C ARG A 480 -15.99 -9.99 20.45
N THR A 481 -16.54 -8.85 20.86
CA THR A 481 -17.43 -8.76 22.04
C THR A 481 -18.78 -9.39 21.71
N LEU A 482 -19.36 -9.04 20.55
CA LEU A 482 -20.67 -9.54 20.11
C LEU A 482 -20.73 -11.07 19.95
N ILE A 483 -19.60 -11.73 19.66
CA ILE A 483 -19.58 -13.21 19.62
C ILE A 483 -19.64 -13.83 20.99
N TYR A 484 -18.93 -13.26 21.97
CA TYR A 484 -19.10 -13.73 23.33
C TYR A 484 -20.53 -13.54 23.77
N ASP A 485 -21.15 -12.44 23.37
CA ASP A 485 -22.56 -12.18 23.65
C ASP A 485 -23.44 -13.25 23.00
N TYR A 486 -23.25 -13.55 21.72
CA TYR A 486 -24.02 -14.55 21.00
C TYR A 486 -23.87 -15.96 21.61
N VAL A 487 -22.63 -16.38 21.89
CA VAL A 487 -22.35 -17.69 22.50
C VAL A 487 -22.90 -17.77 23.93
N THR A 488 -22.96 -16.66 24.66
CA THR A 488 -23.54 -16.64 26.02
C THR A 488 -25.06 -16.74 25.99
N LEU A 489 -25.71 -16.28 24.91
CA LEU A 489 -27.16 -16.37 24.72
C LEU A 489 -27.63 -17.75 24.24
N ASP A 490 -26.74 -18.51 23.60
CA ASP A 490 -27.04 -19.85 23.09
C ASP A 490 -26.64 -20.92 24.11
N ALA A 491 -27.62 -21.58 24.70
CA ALA A 491 -27.41 -22.60 25.73
C ALA A 491 -26.67 -23.85 25.23
N GLU A 492 -26.60 -24.06 23.91
CA GLU A 492 -25.90 -25.20 23.30
C GLU A 492 -24.41 -24.91 23.03
N LEU A 493 -23.99 -23.63 23.07
CA LEU A 493 -22.63 -23.24 22.76
C LEU A 493 -21.79 -23.04 24.04
N ASP A 494 -20.76 -23.87 24.23
CA ASP A 494 -19.77 -23.65 25.29
C ASP A 494 -18.96 -22.38 24.98
N ALA A 495 -18.66 -21.57 26.00
CA ALA A 495 -17.69 -20.49 25.96
C ALA A 495 -16.32 -20.86 25.34
N LYS A 496 -15.93 -22.14 25.34
CA LYS A 496 -14.77 -22.63 24.57
C LYS A 496 -14.92 -22.42 23.07
N VAL A 497 -16.14 -22.50 22.53
CA VAL A 497 -16.48 -22.18 21.14
C VAL A 497 -16.18 -20.71 20.87
N ALA A 498 -16.68 -19.79 21.71
CA ALA A 498 -16.33 -18.37 21.59
C ALA A 498 -14.81 -18.17 21.64
N GLN A 499 -14.13 -18.77 22.62
CA GLN A 499 -12.68 -18.66 22.79
C GLN A 499 -11.90 -19.11 21.54
N ALA A 500 -12.32 -20.23 20.93
CA ALA A 500 -11.76 -20.73 19.69
C ALA A 500 -12.03 -19.76 18.53
N LEU A 501 -13.27 -19.31 18.36
CA LEU A 501 -13.68 -18.39 17.31
C LEU A 501 -12.89 -17.08 17.34
N VAL A 502 -12.66 -16.49 18.51
CA VAL A 502 -11.85 -15.26 18.66
C VAL A 502 -10.34 -15.51 18.79
N GLY A 503 -9.86 -16.74 18.88
CA GLY A 503 -8.42 -17.05 19.01
C GLY A 503 -7.79 -16.49 20.29
N HIS A 504 -8.41 -16.73 21.45
CA HIS A 504 -7.85 -16.39 22.76
C HIS A 504 -7.04 -17.54 23.35
N ALA A 505 -5.78 -17.29 23.70
CA ALA A 505 -4.87 -18.30 24.26
C ALA A 505 -5.11 -18.60 25.77
N HIS A 506 -5.79 -17.72 26.51
CA HIS A 506 -5.98 -17.88 27.96
C HIS A 506 -7.42 -17.61 28.41
N ALA A 507 -7.90 -18.39 29.38
CA ALA A 507 -9.21 -18.29 30.00
C ALA A 507 -9.47 -16.95 30.72
N THR A 508 -8.43 -16.22 31.13
CA THR A 508 -8.57 -14.87 31.69
C THR A 508 -9.05 -13.85 30.66
N SER A 509 -8.82 -14.09 29.36
CA SER A 509 -9.40 -13.28 28.30
C SER A 509 -10.89 -13.60 28.06
N LYS A 510 -11.39 -14.75 28.53
CA LYS A 510 -12.81 -15.15 28.50
C LYS A 510 -13.63 -14.39 29.54
N LEU A 511 -13.19 -14.39 30.81
CA LEU A 511 -13.81 -13.61 31.91
C LEU A 511 -13.95 -12.12 31.57
N PHE A 512 -13.07 -11.60 30.71
CA PHE A 512 -13.09 -10.20 30.27
C PHE A 512 -14.33 -9.81 29.45
N TYR A 513 -14.93 -10.74 28.70
CA TYR A 513 -16.11 -10.48 27.85
C TYR A 513 -17.41 -10.90 28.52
N GLU A 514 -17.43 -12.06 29.19
CA GLU A 514 -18.64 -12.60 29.83
C GLU A 514 -19.15 -11.75 31.00
N ALA A 515 -18.26 -11.38 31.94
CA ALA A 515 -18.69 -10.76 33.21
C ALA A 515 -19.26 -9.33 33.09
N ASN A 516 -19.05 -8.64 31.97
CA ASN A 516 -19.45 -7.23 31.82
C ASN A 516 -20.55 -7.01 30.77
N ALA A 517 -20.73 -7.95 29.85
CA ALA A 517 -21.79 -7.96 28.84
C ALA A 517 -23.18 -7.94 29.47
N ASP A 518 -23.40 -8.82 30.45
CA ASP A 518 -24.69 -9.00 31.12
C ASP A 518 -25.09 -7.85 32.03
N ARG A 519 -24.13 -7.25 32.75
CA ARG A 519 -24.42 -6.27 33.80
C ARG A 519 -25.10 -5.00 33.25
N TYR A 520 -24.59 -4.44 32.15
CA TYR A 520 -25.14 -3.21 31.59
C TYR A 520 -26.37 -3.45 30.71
N ARG A 521 -26.43 -4.56 29.96
CA ARG A 521 -27.63 -4.90 29.18
C ARG A 521 -28.83 -5.19 30.05
N ARG A 522 -28.64 -5.88 31.19
CA ARG A 522 -29.70 -6.03 32.20
C ARG A 522 -30.07 -4.68 32.82
N MET A 523 -29.11 -3.82 33.15
CA MET A 523 -29.40 -2.49 33.69
C MET A 523 -30.18 -1.58 32.71
N GLU A 524 -29.84 -1.57 31.41
CA GLU A 524 -30.60 -0.81 30.42
C GLU A 524 -31.95 -1.45 30.08
N ALA A 525 -32.03 -2.79 30.03
CA ALA A 525 -33.32 -3.47 29.93
C ALA A 525 -34.23 -3.11 31.12
N LEU A 526 -33.68 -3.07 32.33
CA LEU A 526 -34.39 -2.64 33.54
C LEU A 526 -34.78 -1.16 33.49
N LYS A 527 -33.93 -0.26 32.97
CA LYS A 527 -34.29 1.15 32.76
C LYS A 527 -35.35 1.33 31.66
N GLY A 528 -35.27 0.56 30.59
CA GLY A 528 -36.25 0.52 29.51
C GLY A 528 -37.60 0.04 30.04
N LEU A 529 -37.62 -1.06 30.80
CA LEU A 529 -38.81 -1.55 31.50
C LEU A 529 -39.38 -0.51 32.46
N ALA A 530 -38.55 0.14 33.29
CA ALA A 530 -38.99 1.20 34.20
C ALA A 530 -39.53 2.44 33.47
N THR A 531 -39.08 2.71 32.25
CA THR A 531 -39.60 3.81 31.41
C THR A 531 -40.94 3.43 30.78
N ILE A 532 -41.07 2.18 30.32
CA ILE A 532 -42.33 1.61 29.81
C ILE A 532 -43.39 1.56 30.91
N GLU A 533 -43.03 1.07 32.10
CA GLU A 533 -43.90 0.98 33.28
C GLU A 533 -44.40 2.36 33.73
N LYS A 534 -43.56 3.39 33.65
CA LYS A 534 -43.97 4.79 33.88
C LYS A 534 -44.84 5.39 32.77
N SER A 535 -44.86 4.80 31.58
CA SER A 535 -45.62 5.26 30.43
C SER A 535 -46.95 4.54 30.23
N LEU A 536 -47.20 3.46 30.99
CA LEU A 536 -48.49 2.78 30.99
C LEU A 536 -49.48 3.59 31.85
N PRO A 537 -50.69 3.90 31.34
CA PRO A 537 -51.73 4.53 32.15
C PRO A 537 -52.16 3.57 33.26
N GLY A 538 -52.11 4.05 34.49
CA GLY A 538 -52.50 3.30 35.69
C GLY A 538 -53.99 3.01 35.76
#